data_AF-A0A1V3XIQ2-F1
#
_entry.id   AF-A0A1V3XIQ2-F1
#
_cell.length_a   1.000
_cell.length_b   1.000
_cell.length_c   1.000
_cell.angle_alpha   90.00
_cell.angle_beta   90.00
_cell.angle_gamma   90.00
#
_symmetry.space_group_name_H-M   'P 1'
#
loop_
_entity.id
_entity.type
_entity.pdbx_description
1 polymer ?
#
loop_
_entity_poly.entity_id
_entity_poly.type
_entity_poly.pdbx_seq_one_letter_code
_entity_poly.pdbx_strand_id
1 'polypeptide(L)'
;MPIIEQVGAREILDSRGNPTVEVEVALMDGTFARAAVPSGASTGEHEAVELRDGGDRYGGKGVKKAVQAVLDEIGPAVIGLNADDQRLVDQALVDLDGTPDKSRLGGNAILGVSLAVAKAAAESAELPLFRYIGGPNAHILPVPMMNILNGGAHADTAVDIQEFMVAPIGAPSFAEALRWGAEVYHALKSVLKKEGLSTGLGDEGGFAPDVAGTTAALDLISRAIESAGFQLGSDVALALDAAATEFFTEGTGYSFEGSTRTAEQMAEFYAGLLASYPWCPSKTRCPKTTGTAGPRSRRRSATGYRSSATISSSPIRSDSKRASSEAWQTRCWSR
;
A
#
# COMPACT_ATOMS: atom_id res chain seq x y z
N MET A 1 32.21 6.13 -14.62
CA MET A 1 32.06 6.07 -13.15
C MET A 1 30.68 6.60 -12.84
N PRO A 2 29.91 5.96 -11.95
CA PRO A 2 28.52 6.34 -11.66
C PRO A 2 28.41 7.60 -10.78
N ILE A 3 29.17 8.65 -11.11
CA ILE A 3 29.14 9.92 -10.38
C ILE A 3 27.97 10.75 -10.91
N ILE A 4 27.15 11.27 -9.99
CA ILE A 4 26.02 12.14 -10.32
C ILE A 4 26.54 13.44 -10.94
N GLU A 5 26.14 13.70 -12.18
CA GLU A 5 26.53 14.89 -12.94
C GLU A 5 25.43 15.94 -12.95
N GLN A 6 24.17 15.51 -13.08
CA GLN A 6 23.02 16.42 -13.16
C GLN A 6 21.79 15.81 -12.50
N VAL A 7 20.99 16.67 -11.85
CA VAL A 7 19.67 16.33 -11.32
C VAL A 7 18.66 17.33 -11.89
N GLY A 8 17.59 16.82 -12.47
CA GLY A 8 16.47 17.60 -13.00
C GLY A 8 15.16 17.17 -12.34
N ALA A 9 14.17 18.07 -12.33
CA ALA A 9 12.82 17.74 -11.87
C ALA A 9 11.75 18.47 -12.69
N ARG A 10 10.56 17.87 -12.77
CA ARG A 10 9.38 18.45 -13.40
C ARG A 10 8.10 18.05 -12.67
N GLU A 11 7.06 18.85 -12.87
CA GLU A 11 5.69 18.53 -12.46
C GLU A 11 5.02 17.69 -13.57
N ILE A 12 4.46 16.54 -13.20
CA ILE A 12 3.64 15.67 -14.07
C ILE A 12 2.29 15.40 -13.39
N LEU A 13 1.39 14.63 -14.01
CA LEU A 13 0.11 14.23 -13.42
C LEU A 13 0.12 12.76 -13.01
N ASP A 14 -0.46 12.45 -11.85
CA ASP A 14 -0.72 11.10 -11.38
C ASP A 14 -1.96 10.47 -12.04
N SER A 15 -2.29 9.23 -11.69
CA SER A 15 -3.44 8.49 -12.24
C SER A 15 -4.80 9.11 -11.93
N ARG A 16 -4.88 9.99 -10.91
CA ARG A 16 -6.09 10.73 -10.52
C ARG A 16 -6.11 12.15 -11.10
N GLY A 17 -5.12 12.50 -11.92
CA GLY A 17 -4.99 13.83 -12.52
C GLY A 17 -4.50 14.91 -11.55
N ASN A 18 -3.94 14.54 -10.39
CA ASN A 18 -3.30 15.49 -9.49
C ASN A 18 -1.81 15.65 -9.84
N PRO A 19 -1.21 16.84 -9.62
CA PRO A 19 0.22 17.03 -9.82
C PRO A 19 1.08 16.11 -8.94
N THR A 20 2.21 15.64 -9.47
CA THR A 20 3.27 14.95 -8.71
C THR A 20 4.65 15.26 -9.31
N VAL A 21 5.71 14.90 -8.59
CA VAL A 21 7.11 15.17 -8.96
C VAL A 21 7.67 14.02 -9.77
N GLU A 22 8.35 14.34 -10.87
CA GLU A 22 9.23 13.45 -11.61
C GLU A 22 10.65 14.01 -11.59
N VAL A 23 11.61 13.16 -11.23
CA VAL A 23 13.03 13.49 -11.13
C VAL A 23 13.82 12.72 -12.17
N GLU A 24 14.84 13.37 -12.71
CA GLU A 24 15.82 12.79 -13.63
C GLU A 24 17.22 12.95 -13.07
N VAL A 25 18.05 11.92 -13.25
CA VAL A 25 19.46 11.92 -12.84
C VAL A 25 20.31 11.49 -14.03
N ALA A 26 21.33 12.27 -14.33
CA ALA A 26 22.38 11.92 -15.29
C ALA A 26 23.70 11.67 -14.56
N LEU A 27 24.44 10.64 -14.99
CA LEU A 27 25.76 10.30 -14.47
C LEU A 27 26.86 10.64 -15.48
N MET A 28 28.10 10.83 -15.00
CA MET A 28 29.25 11.18 -15.85
C MET A 28 29.61 10.12 -16.91
N ASP A 29 29.13 8.89 -16.77
CA ASP A 29 29.28 7.84 -17.79
C ASP A 29 28.21 7.89 -18.89
N GLY A 30 27.33 8.89 -18.85
CA GLY A 30 26.24 9.09 -19.80
C GLY A 30 24.94 8.36 -19.44
N THR A 31 24.89 7.65 -18.32
CA THR A 31 23.66 7.01 -17.83
C THR A 31 22.60 8.06 -17.49
N PHE A 32 21.35 7.79 -17.83
CA PHE A 32 20.23 8.67 -17.57
C PHE A 32 19.03 7.88 -17.07
N ALA A 33 18.56 8.20 -15.87
CA ALA A 33 17.39 7.54 -15.28
C ALA A 33 16.36 8.53 -14.75
N ARG A 34 15.14 8.01 -14.55
CA ARG A 34 13.97 8.80 -14.17
C ARG A 34 13.11 8.09 -13.13
N ALA A 35 12.58 8.84 -12.18
CA ALA A 35 11.60 8.36 -11.21
C ALA A 35 10.46 9.36 -11.02
N ALA A 36 9.22 8.86 -11.08
CA ALA A 36 8.03 9.59 -10.70
C ALA A 36 7.59 9.13 -9.30
N VAL A 37 7.02 10.07 -8.54
CA VAL A 37 6.61 9.82 -7.15
C VAL A 37 5.10 9.56 -7.07
N PRO A 38 4.64 8.49 -6.42
CA PRO A 38 3.22 8.27 -6.20
C PRO A 38 2.67 9.23 -5.13
N SER A 39 1.35 9.46 -5.13
CA SER A 39 0.66 10.20 -4.08
C SER A 39 -0.58 9.43 -3.63
N GLY A 40 -0.69 9.16 -2.33
CA GLY A 40 -1.81 8.44 -1.72
C GLY A 40 -3.08 9.30 -1.58
N ALA A 41 -4.23 8.66 -1.39
CA ALA A 41 -5.48 9.37 -1.08
C ALA A 41 -5.62 9.66 0.42
N SER A 42 -5.26 8.68 1.25
CA SER A 42 -5.15 8.80 2.70
C SER A 42 -3.67 8.84 3.06
N THR A 43 -3.27 9.87 3.80
CA THR A 43 -1.91 10.00 4.34
C THR A 43 -1.99 9.79 5.84
N GLY A 44 -1.31 8.78 6.36
CA GLY A 44 -1.22 8.56 7.81
C GLY A 44 -0.55 9.72 8.54
N GLU A 45 -0.96 9.97 9.79
CA GLU A 45 -0.44 11.05 10.67
C GLU A 45 1.09 11.01 10.89
N HIS A 46 1.74 9.89 10.59
CA HIS A 46 3.17 9.67 10.78
C HIS A 46 3.94 9.45 9.47
N GLU A 47 3.32 9.74 8.33
CA GLU A 47 3.98 9.67 7.02
C GLU A 47 4.90 10.88 6.80
N ALA A 48 5.84 10.71 5.87
CA ALA A 48 6.64 11.84 5.40
C ALA A 48 5.74 12.86 4.72
N VAL A 49 6.00 14.14 4.95
CA VAL A 49 5.14 15.21 4.44
C VAL A 49 5.31 15.36 2.93
N GLU A 50 4.22 15.20 2.18
CA GLU A 50 4.18 15.55 0.77
C GLU A 50 4.10 17.08 0.63
N LEU A 51 5.13 17.69 0.03
CA LEU A 51 5.16 19.15 -0.13
C LEU A 51 4.28 19.57 -1.33
N ARG A 52 3.21 20.31 -1.02
CA ARG A 52 2.25 20.90 -1.97
C ARG A 52 2.38 22.43 -2.01
N ASP A 53 2.00 23.02 -3.13
CA ASP A 53 2.10 24.46 -3.38
C ASP A 53 1.10 25.26 -2.54
N GLY A 54 -0.13 24.76 -2.37
CA GLY A 54 -1.28 25.56 -1.96
C GLY A 54 -1.74 26.52 -3.07
N GLY A 55 -2.64 27.45 -2.73
CA GLY A 55 -3.18 28.44 -3.67
C GLY A 55 -4.11 27.86 -4.74
N ASP A 56 -4.23 28.56 -5.88
CA ASP A 56 -5.31 28.29 -6.83
C ASP A 56 -5.00 27.18 -7.84
N ARG A 57 -3.72 26.92 -8.14
CA ARG A 57 -3.32 25.93 -9.15
C ARG A 57 -3.68 24.52 -8.71
N TYR A 58 -4.41 23.79 -9.54
CA TYR A 58 -4.86 22.42 -9.27
C TYR A 58 -5.57 22.28 -7.90
N GLY A 59 -6.32 23.31 -7.49
CA GLY A 59 -7.01 23.32 -6.18
C GLY A 59 -6.03 23.24 -4.99
N GLY A 60 -4.85 23.84 -5.13
CA GLY A 60 -3.80 23.84 -4.11
C GLY A 60 -2.85 22.65 -4.14
N LYS A 61 -3.06 21.69 -5.07
CA LYS A 61 -2.29 20.44 -5.16
C LYS A 61 -1.05 20.52 -6.06
N GLY A 62 -0.68 21.69 -6.55
CA GLY A 62 0.58 21.88 -7.30
C GLY A 62 1.80 21.39 -6.53
N VAL A 63 2.89 21.08 -7.23
CA VAL A 63 4.14 20.58 -6.61
C VAL A 63 5.38 21.36 -7.08
N LYS A 64 5.22 22.60 -7.54
CA LYS A 64 6.34 23.44 -7.99
C LYS A 64 7.35 23.71 -6.88
N LYS A 65 6.91 23.84 -5.62
CA LYS A 65 7.83 23.99 -4.47
C LYS A 65 8.75 22.79 -4.32
N ALA A 66 8.21 21.57 -4.43
CA ALA A 66 8.99 20.34 -4.39
C ALA A 66 9.94 20.22 -5.59
N VAL A 67 9.48 20.58 -6.79
CA VAL A 67 10.35 20.65 -7.99
C VAL A 67 11.49 21.65 -7.79
N GLN A 68 11.22 22.83 -7.24
CA GLN A 68 12.25 23.84 -6.98
C GLN A 68 13.25 23.36 -5.92
N ALA A 69 12.78 22.68 -4.86
CA ALA A 69 13.65 22.06 -3.86
C ALA A 69 14.61 21.04 -4.49
N VAL A 70 14.17 20.27 -5.50
CA VAL A 70 15.06 19.37 -6.23
C VAL A 70 16.12 20.15 -7.02
N LEU A 71 15.73 21.21 -7.71
CA LEU A 71 16.62 21.97 -8.61
C LEU A 71 17.63 22.85 -7.85
N ASP A 72 17.18 23.55 -6.81
CA ASP A 72 17.96 24.60 -6.16
C ASP A 72 18.75 24.12 -4.95
N GLU A 73 18.30 23.04 -4.29
CA GLU A 73 18.91 22.57 -3.04
C GLU A 73 19.46 21.15 -3.18
N ILE A 74 18.61 20.19 -3.55
CA ILE A 74 19.00 18.78 -3.58
C ILE A 74 20.04 18.52 -4.66
N GLY A 75 19.79 18.97 -5.89
CA GLY A 75 20.70 18.79 -7.02
C GLY A 75 22.13 19.23 -6.70
N PRO A 76 22.33 20.50 -6.29
CA PRO A 76 23.66 20.98 -5.87
C PRO A 76 24.30 20.18 -4.73
N ALA A 77 23.51 19.60 -3.81
CA ALA A 77 24.03 18.84 -2.68
C ALA A 77 24.48 17.41 -3.06
N VAL A 78 23.90 16.80 -4.10
CA VAL A 78 24.19 15.41 -4.48
C VAL A 78 25.07 15.27 -5.72
N ILE A 79 25.21 16.34 -6.53
CA ILE A 79 26.15 16.34 -7.66
C ILE A 79 27.58 16.07 -7.15
N GLY A 80 28.28 15.17 -7.84
CA GLY A 80 29.62 14.71 -7.46
C GLY A 80 29.64 13.52 -6.51
N LEU A 81 28.50 13.12 -5.93
CA LEU A 81 28.39 11.88 -5.16
C LEU A 81 28.32 10.67 -6.10
N ASN A 82 28.72 9.51 -5.57
CA ASN A 82 28.63 8.25 -6.29
C ASN A 82 27.21 7.67 -6.15
N ALA A 83 26.57 7.35 -7.27
CA ALA A 83 25.18 6.89 -7.30
C ALA A 83 25.01 5.47 -6.73
N ASP A 84 26.06 4.65 -6.76
CA ASP A 84 26.05 3.30 -6.18
C ASP A 84 26.19 3.30 -4.64
N ASP A 85 26.58 4.43 -4.03
CA ASP A 85 26.57 4.67 -2.59
C ASP A 85 25.19 5.16 -2.12
N GLN A 86 24.13 4.41 -2.42
CA GLN A 86 22.72 4.80 -2.18
C GLN A 86 22.48 5.34 -0.75
N ARG A 87 23.06 4.68 0.26
CA ARG A 87 22.89 5.09 1.67
C ARG A 87 23.52 6.45 1.96
N LEU A 88 24.63 6.78 1.31
CA LEU A 88 25.30 8.06 1.47
C LEU A 88 24.46 9.17 0.84
N VAL A 89 23.95 8.93 -0.37
CA VAL A 89 23.04 9.86 -1.04
C VAL A 89 21.78 10.08 -0.19
N ASP A 90 21.11 9.00 0.23
CA ASP A 90 19.90 9.09 1.06
C ASP A 90 20.17 9.81 2.39
N GLN A 91 21.32 9.58 3.02
CA GLN A 91 21.70 10.27 4.24
C GLN A 91 21.95 11.76 3.99
N ALA A 92 22.63 12.13 2.90
CA ALA A 92 22.82 13.52 2.51
C ALA A 92 21.48 14.23 2.27
N LEU A 93 20.49 13.55 1.67
CA LEU A 93 19.13 14.09 1.48
C LEU A 93 18.42 14.31 2.82
N VAL A 94 18.51 13.35 3.74
CA VAL A 94 17.90 13.44 5.07
C VAL A 94 18.55 14.55 5.90
N ASP A 95 19.87 14.64 5.88
CA ASP A 95 20.63 15.67 6.60
C ASP A 95 20.37 17.06 6.02
N LEU A 96 20.25 17.17 4.69
CA LEU A 96 19.93 18.41 4.00
C LEU A 96 18.54 18.90 4.40
N ASP A 97 17.53 18.03 4.42
CA ASP A 97 16.19 18.39 4.86
C ASP A 97 16.18 18.82 6.33
N GLY A 98 16.80 18.03 7.20
CA GLY A 98 17.00 18.36 8.60
C GLY A 98 15.74 18.25 9.47
N THR A 99 14.61 17.75 8.95
CA THR A 99 13.39 17.51 9.75
C THR A 99 13.09 16.02 9.89
N PRO A 100 12.42 15.59 10.99
CA PRO A 100 12.08 14.18 11.19
C PRO A 100 11.12 13.61 10.14
N ASP A 101 10.25 14.46 9.60
CA ASP A 101 9.12 14.14 8.73
C ASP A 101 9.33 14.57 7.27
N LYS A 102 10.49 15.11 6.91
CA LYS A 102 10.83 15.59 5.55
C LYS A 102 9.99 16.78 5.07
N SER A 103 9.53 17.61 6.01
CA SER A 103 8.62 18.71 5.74
C SER A 103 9.27 19.93 5.11
N ARG A 104 10.60 20.06 5.15
CA ARG A 104 11.31 21.23 4.60
C ARG A 104 11.44 21.15 3.08
N LEU A 105 11.96 20.02 2.57
CA LEU A 105 12.15 19.77 1.14
C LEU A 105 10.96 19.02 0.52
N GLY A 106 10.21 18.29 1.34
CA GLY A 106 9.14 17.40 0.91
C GLY A 106 9.64 15.97 0.74
N GLY A 107 8.94 15.03 1.36
CA GLY A 107 9.18 13.59 1.17
C GLY A 107 9.07 13.17 -0.29
N ASN A 108 8.22 13.84 -1.07
CA ASN A 108 8.10 13.64 -2.51
C ASN A 108 9.33 14.11 -3.30
N ALA A 109 9.96 15.22 -2.95
CA ALA A 109 11.22 15.63 -3.59
C ALA A 109 12.37 14.64 -3.28
N ILE A 110 12.52 14.30 -2.00
CA ILE A 110 13.57 13.38 -1.52
C ILE A 110 13.42 12.00 -2.13
N LEU A 111 12.21 11.43 -2.12
CA LEU A 111 11.95 10.11 -2.69
C LEU A 111 12.18 10.09 -4.20
N GLY A 112 11.82 11.15 -4.92
CA GLY A 112 12.06 11.27 -6.36
C GLY A 112 13.54 11.14 -6.70
N VAL A 113 14.41 11.87 -5.99
CA VAL A 113 15.87 11.81 -6.19
C VAL A 113 16.43 10.46 -5.76
N SER A 114 16.03 9.96 -4.59
CA SER A 114 16.48 8.64 -4.08
C SER A 114 16.21 7.51 -5.08
N LEU A 115 15.00 7.46 -5.65
CA LEU A 115 14.62 6.44 -6.64
C LEU A 115 15.29 6.64 -8.00
N ALA A 116 15.45 7.88 -8.46
CA ALA A 116 16.13 8.17 -9.72
C ALA A 116 17.62 7.80 -9.66
N VAL A 117 18.29 8.07 -8.53
CA VAL A 117 19.67 7.65 -8.27
C VAL A 117 19.80 6.12 -8.26
N ALA A 118 18.90 5.41 -7.57
CA ALA A 118 18.92 3.94 -7.53
C ALA A 118 18.79 3.32 -8.93
N LYS A 119 17.94 3.90 -9.79
CA LYS A 119 17.77 3.47 -11.18
C LYS A 119 19.00 3.79 -12.02
N ALA A 120 19.57 5.00 -11.89
CA ALA A 120 20.78 5.38 -12.61
C ALA A 120 21.96 4.46 -12.24
N ALA A 121 22.11 4.14 -10.96
CA ALA A 121 23.14 3.21 -10.50
C ALA A 121 22.94 1.79 -11.04
N ALA A 122 21.69 1.30 -11.09
CA ALA A 122 21.37 0.02 -11.70
C ALA A 122 21.71 -0.03 -13.19
N GLU A 123 21.36 1.02 -13.94
CA GLU A 123 21.65 1.14 -15.37
C GLU A 123 23.15 1.24 -15.66
N SER A 124 23.90 2.04 -14.88
CA SER A 124 25.37 2.13 -14.99
C SER A 124 26.06 0.81 -14.66
N ALA A 125 25.49 0.02 -13.74
CA ALA A 125 25.95 -1.33 -13.44
C ALA A 125 25.50 -2.40 -14.46
N GLU A 126 24.75 -2.01 -15.50
CA GLU A 126 24.15 -2.92 -16.50
C GLU A 126 23.26 -4.01 -15.87
N LEU A 127 22.61 -3.68 -14.75
CA LEU A 127 21.74 -4.60 -14.02
C LEU A 127 20.28 -4.16 -14.07
N PRO A 128 19.32 -5.09 -14.21
CA PRO A 128 17.93 -4.74 -13.98
C PRO A 128 17.75 -4.33 -12.51
N LEU A 129 16.92 -3.33 -12.25
CA LEU A 129 16.76 -2.68 -10.93
C LEU A 129 16.60 -3.66 -9.75
N PHE A 130 15.81 -4.72 -9.93
CA PHE A 130 15.57 -5.71 -8.87
C PHE A 130 16.85 -6.51 -8.49
N ARG A 131 17.75 -6.73 -9.46
CA ARG A 131 19.05 -7.38 -9.23
C ARG A 131 20.03 -6.43 -8.58
N TYR A 132 20.01 -5.16 -8.99
CA TYR A 132 20.83 -4.12 -8.35
C TYR A 132 20.46 -3.97 -6.87
N ILE A 133 19.17 -3.81 -6.55
CA ILE A 133 18.71 -3.63 -5.16
C ILE A 133 18.83 -4.93 -4.34
N GLY A 134 18.35 -6.06 -4.88
CA GLY A 134 18.22 -7.31 -4.13
C GLY A 134 19.41 -8.26 -4.27
N GLY A 135 20.41 -7.89 -5.06
CA GLY A 135 21.58 -8.70 -5.35
C GLY A 135 21.30 -9.92 -6.26
N PRO A 136 22.30 -10.81 -6.42
CA PRO A 136 22.24 -11.95 -7.33
C PRO A 136 21.25 -13.04 -6.90
N ASN A 137 20.66 -12.93 -5.70
CA ASN A 137 19.66 -13.88 -5.22
C ASN A 137 18.21 -13.34 -5.31
N ALA A 138 17.98 -12.14 -5.85
CA ALA A 138 16.62 -11.66 -6.09
C ALA A 138 15.95 -12.48 -7.20
N HIS A 139 15.03 -13.38 -6.83
CA HIS A 139 14.37 -14.30 -7.78
C HIS A 139 12.91 -14.65 -7.43
N ILE A 140 12.39 -14.19 -6.28
CA ILE A 140 11.04 -14.54 -5.83
C ILE A 140 10.05 -13.51 -6.40
N LEU A 141 9.12 -13.97 -7.22
CA LEU A 141 7.98 -13.17 -7.66
C LEU A 141 6.88 -13.16 -6.57
N PRO A 142 6.24 -12.00 -6.33
CA PRO A 142 5.22 -11.87 -5.29
C PRO A 142 3.90 -12.52 -5.72
N VAL A 143 3.08 -12.94 -4.74
CA VAL A 143 1.67 -13.21 -5.02
C VAL A 143 0.97 -11.85 -5.15
N PRO A 144 0.34 -11.53 -6.29
CA PRO A 144 -0.38 -10.27 -6.45
C PRO A 144 -1.64 -10.30 -5.58
N MET A 145 -1.82 -9.28 -4.74
CA MET A 145 -3.12 -8.98 -4.14
C MET A 145 -3.80 -7.98 -5.06
N MET A 146 -4.82 -8.43 -5.78
CA MET A 146 -5.48 -7.61 -6.79
C MET A 146 -6.77 -7.06 -6.21
N ASN A 147 -6.82 -5.76 -5.98
CA ASN A 147 -8.04 -5.09 -5.59
C ASN A 147 -9.02 -5.08 -6.77
N ILE A 148 -10.18 -5.72 -6.60
CA ILE A 148 -11.17 -5.88 -7.66
C ILE A 148 -12.53 -5.28 -7.31
N LEU A 149 -12.73 -4.89 -6.05
CA LEU A 149 -13.93 -4.19 -5.58
C LEU A 149 -13.52 -3.14 -4.53
N ASN A 150 -13.90 -1.90 -4.81
CA ASN A 150 -13.56 -0.72 -4.01
C ASN A 150 -14.73 -0.30 -3.12
N GLY A 151 -14.40 0.13 -1.92
CA GLY A 151 -15.28 0.86 -1.01
C GLY A 151 -14.51 2.00 -0.33
N GLY A 152 -15.05 2.51 0.78
CA GLY A 152 -14.43 3.55 1.60
C GLY A 152 -14.06 4.79 0.79
N ALA A 153 -12.89 5.36 1.07
CA ALA A 153 -12.41 6.58 0.42
C ALA A 153 -12.14 6.43 -1.10
N HIS A 154 -12.15 5.21 -1.64
CA HIS A 154 -11.91 4.94 -3.06
C HIS A 154 -13.19 4.82 -3.90
N ALA A 155 -14.38 4.93 -3.27
CA ALA A 155 -15.66 4.83 -3.95
C ALA A 155 -16.78 5.57 -3.20
N ASP A 156 -17.62 6.32 -3.93
CA ASP A 156 -18.85 6.95 -3.40
C ASP A 156 -19.97 5.90 -3.18
N THR A 157 -19.73 4.89 -2.35
CA THR A 157 -20.65 3.75 -2.09
C THR A 157 -20.85 3.51 -0.59
N ALA A 158 -21.86 2.72 -0.22
CA ALA A 158 -22.14 2.39 1.18
C ALA A 158 -21.19 1.34 1.80
N VAL A 159 -20.12 0.96 1.10
CA VAL A 159 -19.17 -0.06 1.55
C VAL A 159 -18.09 0.59 2.40
N ASP A 160 -18.04 0.29 3.70
CA ASP A 160 -17.06 0.93 4.61
C ASP A 160 -15.63 0.40 4.46
N ILE A 161 -15.46 -0.86 4.04
CA ILE A 161 -14.13 -1.44 3.78
C ILE A 161 -13.58 -0.87 2.46
N GLN A 162 -12.32 -0.46 2.48
CA GLN A 162 -11.70 0.23 1.36
C GLN A 162 -11.34 -0.69 0.18
N GLU A 163 -10.74 -1.86 0.45
CA GLU A 163 -10.24 -2.74 -0.60
C GLU A 163 -10.66 -4.20 -0.39
N PHE A 164 -11.23 -4.80 -1.42
CA PHE A 164 -11.51 -6.23 -1.48
C PHE A 164 -10.68 -6.88 -2.58
N MET A 165 -9.73 -7.70 -2.15
CA MET A 165 -8.69 -8.24 -3.00
C MET A 165 -8.81 -9.74 -3.21
N VAL A 166 -8.39 -10.19 -4.39
CA VAL A 166 -8.15 -11.60 -4.70
C VAL A 166 -6.66 -11.88 -4.77
N ALA A 167 -6.25 -13.02 -4.22
CA ALA A 167 -4.86 -13.47 -4.16
C ALA A 167 -4.74 -14.88 -4.77
N PRO A 168 -4.26 -15.01 -6.02
CA PRO A 168 -4.10 -16.29 -6.72
C PRO A 168 -2.90 -17.08 -6.19
N ILE A 169 -3.03 -17.62 -4.98
CA ILE A 169 -1.95 -18.30 -4.25
C ILE A 169 -1.60 -19.69 -4.81
N GLY A 170 -2.52 -20.33 -5.52
CA GLY A 170 -2.33 -21.66 -6.11
C GLY A 170 -1.65 -21.63 -7.48
N ALA A 171 -1.42 -20.44 -8.05
CA ALA A 171 -0.88 -20.32 -9.40
C ALA A 171 0.59 -20.79 -9.47
N PRO A 172 0.98 -21.52 -10.53
CA PRO A 172 2.34 -22.08 -10.65
C PRO A 172 3.39 -21.03 -11.05
N SER A 173 2.98 -19.86 -11.54
CA SER A 173 3.86 -18.76 -11.94
C SER A 173 3.16 -17.42 -11.78
N PHE A 174 3.91 -16.32 -11.78
CA PHE A 174 3.32 -14.98 -11.75
C PHE A 174 2.45 -14.69 -12.98
N ALA A 175 2.83 -15.19 -14.16
CA ALA A 175 2.04 -15.03 -15.39
C ALA A 175 0.66 -15.69 -15.26
N GLU A 176 0.62 -16.89 -14.67
CA GLU A 176 -0.64 -17.58 -14.38
C GLU A 176 -1.44 -16.90 -13.27
N ALA A 177 -0.77 -16.42 -12.20
CA ALA A 177 -1.42 -15.62 -11.17
C ALA A 177 -2.09 -14.37 -11.75
N LEU A 178 -1.39 -13.65 -12.64
CA LEU A 178 -1.95 -12.49 -13.33
C LEU A 178 -3.16 -12.87 -14.18
N ARG A 179 -3.08 -13.95 -14.95
CA ARG A 179 -4.19 -14.48 -15.75
C ARG A 179 -5.40 -14.82 -14.89
N TRP A 180 -5.20 -15.54 -13.79
CA TRP A 180 -6.29 -15.95 -12.89
C TRP A 180 -7.02 -14.74 -12.32
N GLY A 181 -6.27 -13.76 -11.80
CA GLY A 181 -6.87 -12.53 -11.28
C GLY A 181 -7.63 -11.73 -12.34
N ALA A 182 -7.10 -11.63 -13.56
CA ALA A 182 -7.79 -10.96 -14.68
C ALA A 182 -9.09 -11.68 -15.10
N GLU A 183 -9.07 -13.02 -15.18
CA GLU A 183 -10.26 -13.82 -15.49
C GLU A 183 -11.33 -13.67 -14.38
N VAL A 184 -10.93 -13.70 -13.11
CA VAL A 184 -11.81 -13.44 -11.96
C VAL A 184 -12.40 -12.02 -12.02
N TYR A 185 -11.60 -11.00 -12.35
CA TYR A 185 -12.08 -9.62 -12.51
C TYR A 185 -13.15 -9.50 -13.62
N HIS A 186 -12.94 -10.15 -14.77
CA HIS A 186 -13.93 -10.16 -15.85
C HIS A 186 -15.18 -10.99 -15.52
N ALA A 187 -15.03 -12.07 -14.77
CA ALA A 187 -16.15 -12.82 -14.22
C ALA A 187 -16.97 -11.96 -13.25
N LEU A 188 -16.31 -11.22 -12.34
CA LEU A 188 -16.95 -10.30 -11.41
C LEU A 188 -17.75 -9.23 -12.15
N LYS A 189 -17.18 -8.62 -13.20
CA LYS A 189 -17.91 -7.67 -14.06
C LYS A 189 -19.22 -8.25 -14.60
N SER A 190 -19.21 -9.53 -14.97
CA SER A 190 -20.37 -10.23 -15.51
C SER A 190 -21.39 -10.56 -14.41
N VAL A 191 -20.93 -10.93 -13.21
CA VAL A 191 -21.79 -11.16 -12.03
C VAL A 191 -22.50 -9.87 -11.64
N LEU A 192 -21.76 -8.75 -11.50
CA LEU A 192 -22.33 -7.44 -11.15
C LEU A 192 -23.41 -7.01 -12.15
N LYS A 193 -23.15 -7.16 -13.46
CA LYS A 193 -24.15 -6.84 -14.49
C LYS A 193 -25.41 -7.69 -14.41
N LYS A 194 -25.28 -8.99 -14.09
CA LYS A 194 -26.45 -9.89 -13.92
C LYS A 194 -27.32 -9.48 -12.73
N GLU A 195 -26.72 -8.89 -11.71
CA GLU A 195 -27.43 -8.41 -10.51
C GLU A 195 -27.89 -6.95 -10.61
N GLY A 196 -27.68 -6.30 -11.76
CA GLY A 196 -28.05 -4.91 -11.95
C GLY A 196 -27.19 -3.92 -11.17
N LEU A 197 -26.01 -4.34 -10.70
CA LEU A 197 -25.07 -3.50 -9.96
C LEU A 197 -24.17 -2.69 -10.90
N SER A 198 -23.67 -1.56 -10.38
CA SER A 198 -22.74 -0.69 -11.11
C SER A 198 -21.45 -1.43 -11.46
N THR A 199 -20.90 -1.11 -12.64
CA THR A 199 -19.54 -1.54 -13.06
C THR A 199 -18.63 -0.34 -13.30
N GLY A 200 -18.97 0.81 -12.71
CA GLY A 200 -18.06 1.95 -12.57
C GLY A 200 -16.81 1.53 -11.79
N LEU A 201 -15.69 2.14 -12.13
CA LEU A 201 -14.39 1.84 -11.53
C LEU A 201 -14.05 2.91 -10.50
N GLY A 202 -13.45 2.50 -9.38
CA GLY A 202 -12.81 3.43 -8.45
C GLY A 202 -11.35 3.72 -8.83
N ASP A 203 -10.65 4.43 -7.95
CA ASP A 203 -9.28 4.93 -8.19
C ASP A 203 -8.27 3.83 -8.57
N GLU A 204 -8.45 2.62 -8.05
CA GLU A 204 -7.54 1.48 -8.27
C GLU A 204 -7.99 0.51 -9.37
N GLY A 205 -9.04 0.84 -10.12
CA GLY A 205 -9.55 0.00 -11.22
C GLY A 205 -10.48 -1.15 -10.79
N GLY A 206 -10.65 -1.37 -9.48
CA GLY A 206 -11.72 -2.21 -8.91
C GLY A 206 -13.12 -1.64 -9.16
N PHE A 207 -14.13 -2.49 -9.18
CA PHE A 207 -15.52 -2.05 -9.34
C PHE A 207 -16.04 -1.39 -8.06
N ALA A 208 -16.91 -0.38 -8.19
CA ALA A 208 -17.55 0.30 -7.07
C ALA A 208 -19.08 0.09 -7.09
N PRO A 209 -19.59 -1.14 -6.83
CA PRO A 209 -21.01 -1.39 -6.72
C PRO A 209 -21.54 -0.96 -5.35
N ASP A 210 -22.79 -0.48 -5.32
CA ASP A 210 -23.50 -0.29 -4.06
C ASP A 210 -24.04 -1.64 -3.56
N VAL A 211 -23.40 -2.19 -2.52
CA VAL A 211 -23.73 -3.52 -1.97
C VAL A 211 -24.16 -3.40 -0.52
N ALA A 212 -24.97 -4.36 -0.06
CA ALA A 212 -25.60 -4.32 1.26
C ALA A 212 -24.64 -4.40 2.46
N GLY A 213 -23.36 -4.71 2.21
CA GLY A 213 -22.32 -4.78 3.24
C GLY A 213 -21.14 -5.65 2.84
N THR A 214 -20.24 -5.85 3.79
CA THR A 214 -18.96 -6.56 3.59
C THR A 214 -19.15 -8.00 3.14
N THR A 215 -20.08 -8.73 3.74
CA THR A 215 -20.34 -10.14 3.38
C THR A 215 -20.89 -10.26 1.97
N ALA A 216 -21.79 -9.36 1.56
CA ALA A 216 -22.33 -9.34 0.21
C ALA A 216 -21.23 -9.11 -0.84
N ALA A 217 -20.27 -8.21 -0.56
CA ALA A 217 -19.11 -8.01 -1.42
C ALA A 217 -18.26 -9.29 -1.55
N LEU A 218 -17.98 -9.96 -0.42
CA LEU A 218 -17.21 -11.21 -0.41
C LEU A 218 -17.92 -12.36 -1.12
N ASP A 219 -19.24 -12.47 -0.98
CA ASP A 219 -20.05 -13.47 -1.68
C ASP A 219 -20.05 -13.25 -3.21
N LEU A 220 -20.11 -11.99 -3.65
CA LEU A 220 -19.99 -11.63 -5.07
C LEU A 220 -18.63 -12.03 -5.65
N ILE A 221 -17.55 -11.74 -4.91
CA ILE A 221 -16.19 -12.12 -5.30
C ILE A 221 -16.04 -13.64 -5.32
N SER A 222 -16.56 -14.34 -4.31
CA SER A 222 -16.53 -15.80 -4.22
C SER A 222 -17.21 -16.43 -5.44
N ARG A 223 -18.40 -15.93 -5.82
CA ARG A 223 -19.10 -16.37 -7.03
C ARG A 223 -18.36 -16.04 -8.31
N ALA A 224 -17.64 -14.92 -8.38
CA ALA A 224 -16.82 -14.58 -9.52
C ALA A 224 -15.63 -15.54 -9.69
N ILE A 225 -14.99 -15.93 -8.58
CA ILE A 225 -13.90 -16.92 -8.56
C ILE A 225 -14.39 -18.26 -9.10
N GLU A 226 -15.53 -18.76 -8.59
CA GLU A 226 -16.13 -20.01 -9.04
C GLU A 226 -16.57 -19.93 -10.51
N SER A 227 -17.18 -18.81 -10.93
CA SER A 227 -17.60 -18.60 -12.31
C SER A 227 -16.43 -18.50 -13.30
N ALA A 228 -15.23 -18.16 -12.84
CA ALA A 228 -13.99 -18.17 -13.63
C ALA A 228 -13.35 -19.57 -13.67
N GLY A 229 -13.90 -20.55 -12.96
CA GLY A 229 -13.41 -21.94 -12.95
C GLY A 229 -12.30 -22.21 -11.94
N PHE A 230 -12.09 -21.31 -10.98
CA PHE A 230 -11.09 -21.47 -9.92
C PHE A 230 -11.73 -21.89 -8.59
N GLN A 231 -10.96 -22.58 -7.75
CA GLN A 231 -11.38 -22.93 -6.40
C GLN A 231 -11.06 -21.82 -5.40
N LEU A 232 -12.09 -21.37 -4.69
CA LEU A 232 -11.94 -20.44 -3.58
C LEU A 232 -11.12 -21.09 -2.45
N GLY A 233 -10.02 -20.45 -2.07
CA GLY A 233 -9.10 -20.86 -1.01
C GLY A 233 -7.86 -21.62 -1.47
N SER A 234 -7.97 -22.64 -2.32
CA SER A 234 -6.81 -23.40 -2.83
C SER A 234 -6.16 -22.71 -4.03
N ASP A 235 -6.96 -22.23 -4.98
CA ASP A 235 -6.46 -21.52 -6.17
C ASP A 235 -6.36 -20.02 -5.90
N VAL A 236 -7.47 -19.42 -5.44
CA VAL A 236 -7.61 -17.98 -5.19
C VAL A 236 -8.15 -17.74 -3.79
N ALA A 237 -7.38 -17.06 -2.95
CA ALA A 237 -7.78 -16.64 -1.60
C ALA A 237 -8.21 -15.17 -1.58
N LEU A 238 -8.88 -14.76 -0.50
CA LEU A 238 -9.33 -13.38 -0.30
C LEU A 238 -8.34 -12.58 0.55
N ALA A 239 -8.27 -11.27 0.32
CA ALA A 239 -7.57 -10.31 1.17
C ALA A 239 -8.41 -9.03 1.32
N LEU A 240 -8.20 -8.30 2.41
CA LEU A 240 -8.91 -7.05 2.70
C LEU A 240 -7.92 -5.97 3.13
N ASP A 241 -8.19 -4.75 2.72
CA ASP A 241 -7.76 -3.57 3.45
C ASP A 241 -9.00 -2.85 3.99
N ALA A 242 -9.15 -2.88 5.31
CA ALA A 242 -10.25 -2.21 5.98
C ALA A 242 -10.05 -0.69 6.08
N ALA A 243 -8.81 -0.20 6.05
CA ALA A 243 -8.49 1.22 6.31
C ALA A 243 -9.22 1.79 7.54
N ALA A 244 -9.25 1.03 8.64
CA ALA A 244 -10.14 1.31 9.78
C ALA A 244 -9.93 2.66 10.48
N THR A 245 -8.83 3.35 10.19
CA THR A 245 -8.58 4.73 10.63
C THR A 245 -9.62 5.70 10.05
N GLU A 246 -10.05 5.50 8.80
CA GLU A 246 -10.98 6.40 8.10
C GLU A 246 -12.37 6.44 8.74
N PHE A 247 -12.79 5.34 9.37
CA PHE A 247 -14.08 5.25 10.06
C PHE A 247 -13.95 5.14 11.58
N PHE A 248 -12.78 5.45 12.15
CA PHE A 248 -12.57 5.52 13.59
C PHE A 248 -12.66 6.96 14.09
N THR A 249 -13.40 7.15 15.19
CA THR A 249 -13.44 8.43 15.90
C THR A 249 -12.98 8.24 17.34
N GLU A 250 -11.98 9.00 17.75
CA GLU A 250 -11.43 8.94 19.11
C GLU A 250 -12.50 9.26 20.16
N GLY A 251 -12.61 8.39 21.17
CA GLY A 251 -13.64 8.50 22.21
C GLY A 251 -15.02 7.94 21.82
N THR A 252 -15.32 7.75 20.53
CA THR A 252 -16.61 7.23 20.05
C THR A 252 -16.53 5.76 19.61
N GLY A 253 -15.47 5.36 18.90
CA GLY A 253 -15.32 4.01 18.35
C GLY A 253 -15.32 3.97 16.82
N TYR A 254 -15.67 2.82 16.24
CA TYR A 254 -15.67 2.58 14.80
C TYR A 254 -17.09 2.73 14.23
N SER A 255 -17.30 3.66 13.30
CA SER A 255 -18.57 3.77 12.57
C SER A 255 -18.56 2.79 11.40
N PHE A 256 -19.19 1.62 11.57
CA PHE A 256 -19.09 0.52 10.60
C PHE A 256 -20.45 -0.14 10.36
N GLU A 257 -20.84 -0.25 9.10
CA GLU A 257 -22.09 -0.79 8.57
C GLU A 257 -23.32 -0.21 9.29
N GLY A 258 -23.36 1.12 9.42
CA GLY A 258 -24.45 1.85 10.07
C GLY A 258 -24.50 1.72 11.61
N SER A 259 -23.48 1.12 12.23
CA SER A 259 -23.41 0.91 13.68
C SER A 259 -22.08 1.40 14.26
N THR A 260 -22.11 2.00 15.46
CA THR A 260 -20.88 2.29 16.20
C THR A 260 -20.43 1.03 16.94
N ARG A 261 -19.23 0.55 16.64
CA ARG A 261 -18.63 -0.66 17.22
C ARG A 261 -17.41 -0.35 18.08
N THR A 262 -17.22 -1.10 19.16
CA THR A 262 -15.97 -1.08 19.94
C THR A 262 -14.86 -1.87 19.24
N ALA A 263 -13.62 -1.76 19.73
CA ALA A 263 -12.50 -2.54 19.21
C ALA A 263 -12.74 -4.06 19.36
N GLU A 264 -13.38 -4.49 20.46
CA GLU A 264 -13.73 -5.89 20.71
C GLU A 264 -14.80 -6.39 19.73
N GLN A 265 -15.83 -5.58 19.47
CA GLN A 265 -16.88 -5.91 18.51
C GLN A 265 -16.33 -5.97 17.07
N MET A 266 -15.41 -5.07 16.71
CA MET A 266 -14.70 -5.15 15.43
C MET A 266 -13.83 -6.41 15.34
N ALA A 267 -13.12 -6.77 16.42
CA ALA A 267 -12.32 -7.99 16.45
C ALA A 267 -13.18 -9.26 16.33
N GLU A 268 -14.38 -9.27 16.92
CA GLU A 268 -15.35 -10.35 16.78
C GLU A 268 -15.90 -10.44 15.35
N PHE A 269 -16.24 -9.31 14.74
CA PHE A 269 -16.65 -9.25 13.34
C PHE A 269 -15.59 -9.85 12.41
N TYR A 270 -14.34 -9.42 12.57
CA TYR A 270 -13.21 -9.97 11.81
C TYR A 270 -12.98 -11.46 12.08
N ALA A 271 -13.17 -11.92 13.32
CA ALA A 271 -13.08 -13.34 13.63
C ALA A 271 -14.18 -14.17 12.94
N GLY A 272 -15.39 -13.60 12.81
CA GLY A 272 -16.48 -14.17 12.01
C GLY A 272 -16.11 -14.29 10.54
N LEU A 273 -15.58 -13.21 9.95
CA LEU A 273 -15.08 -13.24 8.57
C LEU A 273 -14.00 -14.31 8.36
N LEU A 274 -13.04 -14.42 9.30
CA LEU A 274 -11.99 -15.45 9.28
C LEU A 274 -12.50 -16.88 9.34
N ALA A 275 -13.68 -17.10 9.92
CA ALA A 275 -14.31 -18.41 9.99
C ALA A 275 -15.12 -18.74 8.72
N SER A 276 -15.71 -17.72 8.09
CA SER A 276 -16.63 -17.89 6.97
C SER A 276 -15.96 -17.95 5.59
N TYR A 277 -14.80 -17.30 5.43
CA TYR A 277 -14.14 -17.18 4.11
C TYR A 277 -12.68 -17.65 4.18
N PRO A 278 -12.10 -18.15 3.07
CA PRO A 278 -10.68 -18.48 3.00
C PRO A 278 -9.84 -17.24 2.68
N TRP A 279 -9.06 -16.83 3.66
CA TRP A 279 -8.18 -15.66 3.59
C TRP A 279 -6.78 -16.04 3.16
N CYS A 280 -6.07 -15.12 2.50
CA CYS A 280 -4.67 -15.37 2.17
C CYS A 280 -3.87 -15.62 3.45
N PRO A 281 -3.23 -16.79 3.59
CA PRO A 281 -2.40 -17.08 4.75
C PRO A 281 -1.24 -16.08 4.87
N SER A 282 -0.78 -15.84 6.10
CA SER A 282 0.42 -15.04 6.32
C SER A 282 1.73 -15.73 5.92
N LYS A 283 1.69 -17.06 5.81
CA LYS A 283 2.83 -17.90 5.42
C LYS A 283 2.93 -18.07 3.90
N THR A 284 1.82 -17.89 3.18
CA THR A 284 1.89 -17.68 1.74
C THR A 284 2.57 -16.34 1.48
N ARG A 285 3.28 -16.24 0.36
CA ARG A 285 4.09 -15.07 -0.05
C ARG A 285 3.22 -13.86 -0.44
N CYS A 286 2.15 -13.68 0.30
CA CYS A 286 1.23 -12.57 0.28
C CYS A 286 1.89 -11.38 0.96
N PRO A 287 2.02 -10.23 0.26
CA PRO A 287 2.41 -8.98 0.88
C PRO A 287 1.55 -8.68 2.11
N LYS A 288 2.10 -7.95 3.07
CA LYS A 288 1.30 -7.49 4.21
C LYS A 288 0.43 -6.34 3.73
N THR A 289 -0.88 -6.43 3.88
CA THR A 289 -1.76 -5.26 3.69
C THR A 289 -1.41 -4.23 4.77
N THR A 290 -1.09 -3.01 4.34
CA THR A 290 -0.55 -1.94 5.17
C THR A 290 -1.67 -1.13 5.79
N GLY A 291 -2.30 -1.68 6.83
CA GLY A 291 -3.36 -0.99 7.59
C GLY A 291 -2.97 -0.53 9.01
N THR A 292 -1.68 -0.51 9.38
CA THR A 292 -1.26 -0.09 10.74
C THR A 292 0.07 0.66 10.79
N ALA A 293 -0.01 1.97 11.01
CA ALA A 293 1.10 2.78 11.49
C ALA A 293 1.19 2.68 13.03
N GLY A 294 2.26 2.06 13.56
CA GLY A 294 2.55 2.04 14.99
C GLY A 294 3.74 1.12 15.35
N PRO A 295 4.61 1.48 16.32
CA PRO A 295 5.85 0.76 16.56
C PRO A 295 5.61 -0.66 17.09
N ARG A 296 6.23 -1.66 16.45
CA ARG A 296 6.12 -3.08 16.83
C ARG A 296 6.61 -3.31 18.26
N SER A 297 5.70 -3.58 19.20
CA SER A 297 6.11 -4.08 20.51
C SER A 297 6.47 -5.57 20.40
N ARG A 298 7.65 -5.94 20.90
CA ARG A 298 8.19 -7.31 20.89
C ARG A 298 7.35 -8.23 21.78
N ARG A 299 6.31 -8.88 21.25
CA ARG A 299 5.75 -10.13 21.80
C ARG A 299 5.18 -11.02 20.69
N ARG A 300 6.06 -11.70 19.95
CA ARG A 300 5.73 -13.03 19.41
C ARG A 300 6.06 -14.04 20.50
N SER A 301 5.11 -14.36 21.38
CA SER A 301 5.26 -15.49 22.29
C SER A 301 5.00 -16.77 21.50
N ALA A 302 6.07 -17.51 21.26
CA ALA A 302 6.03 -18.91 20.90
C ALA A 302 5.42 -19.70 22.07
N THR A 303 4.39 -20.51 21.80
CA THR A 303 3.98 -21.73 22.53
C THR A 303 2.73 -22.26 21.82
N GLY A 304 2.61 -23.51 21.39
CA GLY A 304 3.08 -24.73 22.03
C GLY A 304 2.09 -25.12 23.13
N TYR A 305 1.13 -25.99 22.80
CA TYR A 305 0.26 -26.77 23.70
C TYR A 305 0.41 -26.55 25.22
N ARG A 306 -0.64 -26.05 25.89
CA ARG A 306 -1.36 -26.73 27.00
C ARG A 306 -2.35 -25.79 27.69
N SER A 307 -3.45 -26.42 28.13
CA SER A 307 -4.53 -25.92 28.96
C SER A 307 -4.09 -25.24 30.25
N SER A 308 -4.75 -24.14 30.63
CA SER A 308 -5.51 -23.98 31.88
C SER A 308 -5.77 -22.50 32.15
N ALA A 309 -7.02 -22.16 32.44
CA ALA A 309 -7.46 -20.83 32.81
C ALA A 309 -6.80 -20.34 34.11
N THR A 310 -6.34 -19.09 34.14
CA THR A 310 -6.43 -18.24 35.34
C THR A 310 -6.34 -16.77 34.93
N ILE A 311 -7.41 -16.02 35.21
CA ILE A 311 -7.50 -14.57 35.06
C ILE A 311 -6.80 -13.94 36.27
N SER A 312 -5.81 -13.08 36.07
CA SER A 312 -5.33 -12.17 37.11
C SER A 312 -5.13 -10.76 36.55
N SER A 313 -5.87 -9.84 37.15
CA SER A 313 -5.99 -8.40 36.90
C SER A 313 -4.74 -7.60 37.24
N SER A 314 -4.30 -6.71 36.34
CA SER A 314 -3.58 -5.46 36.62
C SER A 314 -3.45 -4.58 35.35
N PRO A 315 -3.32 -3.25 35.47
CA PRO A 315 -4.08 -2.29 34.68
C PRO A 315 -3.46 -2.00 33.31
N ILE A 316 -4.30 -2.06 32.28
CA ILE A 316 -3.98 -1.66 30.91
C ILE A 316 -4.00 -0.14 30.86
N ARG A 317 -2.83 0.49 30.66
CA ARG A 317 -2.75 1.88 30.21
C ARG A 317 -3.16 1.94 28.74
N SER A 318 -4.03 2.89 28.48
CA SER A 318 -4.63 3.34 27.23
C SER A 318 -3.72 3.29 26.00
N ASP A 319 -4.11 2.48 25.01
CA ASP A 319 -3.88 2.75 23.59
C ASP A 319 -4.93 1.97 22.76
N SER A 320 -6.15 2.52 22.71
CA SER A 320 -7.32 1.91 22.03
C SER A 320 -7.24 1.94 20.50
N LYS A 321 -6.32 2.73 19.92
CA LYS A 321 -6.04 2.77 18.47
C LYS A 321 -5.36 1.49 17.95
N ARG A 322 -4.65 0.73 18.80
CA ARG A 322 -3.85 -0.44 18.38
C ARG A 322 -4.62 -1.74 18.25
N ALA A 323 -5.62 -1.97 19.10
CA ALA A 323 -6.04 -3.33 19.43
C ALA A 323 -6.83 -4.04 18.31
N SER A 324 -7.55 -3.33 17.45
CA SER A 324 -8.47 -3.93 16.47
C SER A 324 -7.76 -4.37 15.17
N SER A 325 -6.89 -3.52 14.63
CA SER A 325 -6.12 -3.77 13.41
C SER A 325 -4.89 -4.66 13.67
N GLU A 326 -4.23 -4.51 14.83
CA GLU A 326 -3.21 -5.48 15.28
C GLU A 326 -3.85 -6.85 15.58
N ALA A 327 -5.10 -6.95 16.05
CA ALA A 327 -5.76 -8.24 16.25
C ALA A 327 -6.08 -8.96 14.93
N TRP A 328 -6.53 -8.23 13.90
CA TRP A 328 -6.74 -8.76 12.55
C TRP A 328 -5.41 -9.26 11.96
N GLN A 329 -4.37 -8.42 11.96
CA GLN A 329 -3.04 -8.82 11.49
C GLN A 329 -2.46 -9.96 12.33
N THR A 330 -2.57 -9.94 13.66
CA THR A 330 -1.97 -10.99 14.52
C THR A 330 -2.67 -12.35 14.36
N ARG A 331 -3.99 -12.38 14.15
CA ARG A 331 -4.74 -13.64 13.92
C ARG A 331 -4.60 -14.17 12.50
N CYS A 332 -4.63 -13.32 11.47
CA CYS A 332 -4.22 -13.70 10.12
C CYS A 332 -2.77 -14.20 10.09
N TRP A 333 -1.89 -13.64 10.95
CA TRP A 333 -0.45 -13.90 10.91
C TRP A 333 0.07 -15.01 11.82
N SER A 334 -0.83 -15.62 12.59
CA SER A 334 -0.54 -16.78 13.43
C SER A 334 -1.04 -18.10 12.85
N ARG A 335 -1.97 -18.07 11.88
CA ARG A 335 -2.34 -19.23 11.05
C ARG A 335 -1.45 -19.29 9.81
#